data_AF-A0A972TDQ4-F1
#
_entry.id   AF-A0A972TDQ4-F1
#
_cell.length_a   1.000
_cell.length_b   1.000
_cell.length_c   1.000
_cell.angle_alpha   90.00
_cell.angle_beta   90.00
_cell.angle_gamma   90.00
#
_symmetry.space_group_name_H-M   'P 1'
#
loop_
_entity.id
_entity.type
_entity.pdbx_description
1 polymer ?
#
loop_
_entity_poly.entity_id
_entity_poly.type
_entity_poly.pdbx_seq_one_letter_code
_entity_poly.pdbx_strand_id
1 'polypeptide(L)' 'MEKNLLNIGFGNSVAAERIVAITAPNSAPMKRLK' A
#
# COMPACT_ATOMS: atom_id res chain seq x y z
N MET A 1 6.97 4.53 -20.50
CA MET A 1 7.38 4.69 -19.09
C MET A 1 7.02 3.40 -18.39
N GLU A 2 8.00 2.65 -17.90
CA GLU A 2 7.71 1.41 -17.17
C GLU A 2 7.06 1.76 -15.83
N LYS A 3 5.93 1.10 -15.52
CA LYS A 3 5.22 1.32 -14.27
C LYS A 3 5.85 0.44 -13.20
N ASN A 4 6.58 1.05 -12.28
CA ASN A 4 7.06 0.36 -11.09
C ASN A 4 5.85 -0.09 -10.25
N LEU A 5 5.68 -1.40 -10.11
CA LEU A 5 4.63 -2.01 -9.30
C LEU A 5 5.21 -2.43 -7.95
N LEU A 6 4.53 -2.06 -6.87
CA LEU A 6 4.84 -2.49 -5.51
C LEU A 6 3.84 -3.55 -5.07
N ASN A 7 4.35 -4.69 -4.59
CA ASN A 7 3.54 -5.71 -3.95
C ASN A 7 3.14 -5.25 -2.53
N ILE A 8 1.85 -5.23 -2.25
CA ILE A 8 1.29 -4.82 -0.94
C ILE A 8 0.75 -6.01 -0.12
N GLY A 9 1.01 -7.23 -0.59
CA GLY A 9 0.52 -8.48 0.00
C GLY A 9 -0.83 -8.91 -0.59
N PHE A 10 -1.30 -10.09 -0.17
CA PHE A 10 -2.60 -10.68 -0.57
C PHE A 10 -2.80 -10.80 -2.09
N GLY A 11 -1.73 -11.00 -2.86
CA GLY A 11 -1.80 -11.07 -4.33
C GLY A 11 -2.10 -9.73 -5.01
N ASN A 12 -2.05 -8.61 -4.28
CA ASN A 12 -2.29 -7.28 -4.81
C ASN A 12 -0.98 -6.53 -5.10
N SER A 13 -1.02 -5.74 -6.17
CA SER A 13 0.07 -4.86 -6.58
C SER A 13 -0.46 -3.48 -6.93
N VAL A 14 0.25 -2.42 -6.52
CA VAL A 14 -0.12 -1.03 -6.76
C VAL A 14 1.00 -0.30 -7.48
N ALA A 15 0.67 0.59 -8.41
CA ALA A 15 1.67 1.42 -9.06
C ALA A 15 2.35 2.33 -8.02
N ALA A 16 3.68 2.31 -7.95
CA ALA A 16 4.46 3.04 -6.94
C ALA A 16 4.15 4.55 -6.94
N GLU A 17 3.83 5.11 -8.11
CA GLU A 17 3.40 6.51 -8.28
C GLU A 17 2.11 6.87 -7.52
N ARG A 18 1.29 5.89 -7.15
CA ARG A 18 0.01 6.10 -6.43
C ARG A 18 0.17 6.03 -4.91
N ILE A 19 1.36 5.75 -4.39
CA ILE A 19 1.62 5.59 -2.96
C ILE A 19 1.93 6.95 -2.35
N VAL A 20 1.11 7.38 -1.39
CA VAL A 20 1.30 8.67 -0.69
C VAL A 20 2.15 8.52 0.58
N ALA A 21 2.00 7.41 1.31
CA ALA A 21 2.78 7.12 2.52
C ALA A 21 2.80 5.61 2.82
N ILE A 22 3.90 5.13 3.43
CA ILE A 22 4.01 3.78 4.02
C ILE A 22 4.12 3.96 5.53
N THR A 23 3.12 3.49 6.25
CA THR A 23 3.04 3.62 7.71
C THR A 23 3.25 2.28 8.39
N ALA A 24 3.76 2.27 9.62
CA ALA A 24 3.86 1.05 10.41
C ALA A 24 2.46 0.40 10.59
N PRO A 25 2.37 -0.95 10.67
CA PRO A 25 1.09 -1.64 10.83
C PRO A 25 0.28 -1.17 12.05
N ASN A 26 0.94 -0.77 13.13
CA ASN A 26 0.30 -0.24 14.34
C ASN A 26 -0.42 1.09 14.11
N SER A 27 -0.01 1.85 13.10
CA SER A 27 -0.64 3.10 12.67
C SER A 27 -1.61 2.92 11.50
N ALA A 28 -1.74 1.70 10.96
CA ALA A 28 -2.58 1.46 9.79
C ALA A 28 -4.06 1.69 10.12
N PRO A 29 -4.77 2.57 9.39
CA PRO A 29 -6.15 2.94 9.67
C PRO A 29 -7.13 1.77 9.47
N MET A 30 -6.71 0.69 8.79
CA MET A 30 -7.52 -0.50 8.55
C MET A 30 -7.98 -1.19 9.85
N LYS A 31 -7.20 -1.08 10.94
CA LYS A 31 -7.58 -1.60 12.26
C LYS A 31 -8.66 -0.77 12.98
N ARG A 32 -9.07 0.36 12.40
CA ARG A 32 -10.06 1.31 12.95
C ARG A 32 -11.40 1.31 12.21
N LEU A 33 -11.55 0.53 11.15
CA LEU A 33 -12.85 0.30 10.50
C LEU A 33 -13.56 -0.83 11.26
N LYS A 34 -14.54 -0.46 12.10
CA LYS A 34 -15.62 -1.39 12.51
C LYS A 34 -16.67 -1.44 11.42
#